data_AF-A0A820LQD1-F1
#
_entry.id   AF-A0A820LQD1-F1
#
_cell.length_a   1.000
_cell.length_b   1.000
_cell.length_c   1.000
_cell.angle_alpha   90.00
_cell.angle_beta   90.00
_cell.angle_gamma   90.00
#
_symmetry.space_group_name_H-M   'P 1'
#
loop_
_entity.id
_entity.type
_entity.pdbx_description
1 polymer ?
#
loop_
_entity_poly.entity_id
_entity_poly.type
_entity_poly.pdbx_seq_one_letter_code
_entity_poly.pdbx_strand_id
1 'polypeptide(L)' 'NHRVNTLDNGLLRQPPMGWLTWQRFRCVTNCQEDPDTCI' A
#
# COMPACT_ATOMS: atom_id res chain seq x y z
N ASN A 1 31.26 -7.57 5.70
CA ASN A 1 30.83 -6.24 5.24
C ASN A 1 29.45 -6.31 4.62
N HIS A 2 28.39 -5.90 5.33
CA HIS A 2 27.06 -5.74 4.76
C HIS A 2 26.87 -4.26 4.38
N ARG A 3 26.80 -3.96 3.07
CA ARG A 3 26.40 -2.64 2.58
C ARG A 3 24.90 -2.64 2.35
N VAL A 4 24.20 -1.65 2.91
CA VAL A 4 22.79 -1.38 2.62
C VAL A 4 22.74 -0.40 1.45
N ASN A 5 22.12 -0.80 0.35
CA ASN A 5 21.94 0.06 -0.83
C ASN A 5 20.52 0.64 -0.83
N THR A 6 20.41 1.97 -0.94
CA THR A 6 19.13 2.70 -1.02
C THR A 6 18.76 2.99 -2.47
N LEU A 7 17.47 3.20 -2.74
CA LEU A 7 16.97 3.65 -4.05
C LEU A 7 17.08 5.19 -4.17
N ASP A 8 17.91 5.71 -5.08
CA ASP A 8 18.10 7.15 -5.31
C ASP A 8 17.35 7.62 -6.57
N ASN A 9 16.02 7.66 -6.49
CA ASN A 9 15.15 8.12 -7.59
C ASN A 9 14.52 9.50 -7.29
N GLY A 10 14.99 10.20 -6.27
CA GLY A 10 14.44 11.51 -5.86
C GLY A 10 13.11 11.47 -5.12
N LEU A 11 12.46 10.30 -4.99
CA LEU A 11 11.17 10.14 -4.29
C LEU A 11 11.35 9.79 -2.81
N LEU A 12 10.26 9.90 -2.05
CA LEU A 12 10.19 9.49 -0.63
C LEU A 12 11.31 10.10 0.25
N ARG A 13 11.72 11.35 -0.05
CA ARG A 13 12.70 12.11 0.75
C ARG A 13 12.22 12.39 2.18
N GLN A 14 10.91 12.28 2.41
CA GLN A 14 10.24 12.23 3.71
C GLN A 14 9.36 10.97 3.74
N PRO A 15 9.02 10.43 4.93
CA PRO A 15 8.13 9.27 5.03
C PRO A 15 6.83 9.50 4.25
N PRO A 16 6.40 8.55 3.39
CA PRO A 16 5.14 8.70 2.67
C PRO A 16 3.98 8.70 3.66
N MET A 17 3.14 9.72 3.57
CA MET A 17 1.89 9.80 4.31
C MET A 17 0.73 9.59 3.35
N GLY A 18 -0.18 8.71 3.70
CA GLY A 18 -1.30 8.34 2.85
C GLY A 18 -2.15 7.25 3.50
N TRP A 19 -2.99 6.64 2.69
CA TRP A 19 -3.91 5.60 3.14
C TRP A 19 -3.71 4.32 2.34
N LEU A 20 -3.81 3.17 3.01
CA LEU A 20 -3.62 1.85 2.43
C LEU A 20 -4.85 0.97 2.70
N THR A 21 -5.52 0.54 1.64
CA THR A 21 -6.75 -0.27 1.69
C THR A 21 -6.59 -1.58 2.46
N TRP A 22 -5.42 -2.22 2.36
CA TRP A 22 -5.25 -3.62 2.73
C TRP A 22 -5.59 -3.94 4.19
N GLN A 23 -5.25 -3.06 5.13
CA GLN A 23 -5.53 -3.33 6.55
C GLN A 23 -7.05 -3.33 6.85
N ARG A 24 -7.84 -2.55 6.11
CA ARG A 24 -9.28 -2.39 6.32
C ARG A 24 -10.13 -3.30 5.44
N PHE A 25 -9.76 -3.46 4.17
CA PHE A 25 -10.60 -4.05 3.12
C PHE A 25 -10.05 -5.34 2.53
N ARG A 26 -8.77 -5.67 2.78
CA ARG A 26 -8.15 -6.94 2.36
C ARG A 26 -8.33 -7.17 0.84
N CYS A 27 -8.65 -8.41 0.45
CA CYS A 27 -8.88 -8.84 -0.92
C CYS A 27 -10.35 -9.20 -1.13
N VAL A 28 -11.28 -8.32 -0.73
CA VAL A 28 -12.71 -8.51 -1.00
C VAL A 28 -12.94 -8.19 -2.47
N THR A 29 -13.17 -9.20 -3.29
CA THR A 29 -13.38 -9.06 -4.74
C THR A 29 -14.81 -9.37 -5.17
N ASN A 30 -15.63 -9.95 -4.28
CA ASN A 30 -17.03 -10.22 -4.57
C ASN A 30 -17.90 -8.98 -4.35
N CYS A 31 -17.92 -8.08 -5.33
CA CYS A 31 -18.74 -6.87 -5.26
C CYS A 31 -20.25 -7.11 -5.31
N GLN A 32 -20.71 -8.32 -5.69
CA GLN A 32 -22.15 -8.62 -5.67
C GLN A 32 -22.65 -8.81 -4.24
N GLU A 33 -21.82 -9.44 -3.38
CA GLU A 33 -22.14 -9.66 -1.97
C GLU A 33 -21.69 -8.49 -1.10
N ASP A 34 -20.57 -7.82 -1.43
CA ASP A 34 -19.95 -6.76 -0.64
C ASP A 34 -19.75 -5.44 -1.43
N PRO A 35 -20.83 -4.79 -1.92
CA PRO A 35 -20.74 -3.63 -2.82
C PRO A 35 -20.04 -2.40 -2.22
N ASP A 36 -20.08 -2.24 -0.89
CA ASP A 36 -19.51 -1.08 -0.20
C ASP A 36 -18.05 -1.26 0.22
N THR A 37 -17.53 -2.50 0.18
CA THR A 37 -16.21 -2.83 0.74
C THR A 37 -15.29 -3.57 -0.21
N CYS A 38 -15.78 -3.98 -1.39
CA CYS A 38 -14.95 -4.60 -2.41
C CYS A 38 -13.90 -3.62 -2.97
N ILE A 39 -12.73 -4.16 -3.35
CA ILE A 39 -11.53 -3.44 -3.82
C ILE A 39 -11.20 -3.84 -5.25
#